data_AF-A0A2V8EZ70-F1
#
_entry.id   AF-A0A2V8EZ70-F1
#
_cell.length_a   1.000
_cell.length_b   1.000
_cell.length_c   1.000
_cell.angle_alpha   90.00
_cell.angle_beta   90.00
_cell.angle_gamma   90.00
#
_symmetry.space_group_name_H-M   'P 1'
#
loop_
_entity.id
_entity.type
_entity.pdbx_description
1 polymer ?
#
loop_
_entity_poly.entity_id
_entity_poly.type
_entity_poly.pdbx_seq_one_letter_code
_entity_poly.pdbx_strand_id
1 'polypeptide(L)'
;MIHDARLIPLDGRPHIPPTIRQWHGDARGRWKGNTLIVDTTNFNEHTNFRGSAENLLLIERFTRVDADTIDYEFTIDDLTTFTRPWTAARSLSKLDGLLYEYACHEGNDGLADILSINRAVEKAEAAKKGVDVR
;
A
#
# COMPACT_ATOMS: atom_id res chain seq x y z
N MET A 1 -8.32 -8.54 1.62
CA MET A 1 -7.25 -7.61 1.18
C MET A 1 -6.11 -7.41 2.17
N ILE A 2 -6.14 -7.94 3.40
CA ILE A 2 -4.98 -7.84 4.32
C ILE A 2 -4.60 -9.20 4.96
N HIS A 3 -5.26 -10.27 4.53
CA HIS A 3 -4.92 -11.65 4.86
C HIS A 3 -4.62 -12.49 3.60
N ASP A 4 -4.48 -11.84 2.45
CA ASP A 4 -4.26 -12.51 1.17
C ASP A 4 -2.75 -12.59 0.93
N ALA A 5 -2.25 -13.79 0.63
CA ALA A 5 -0.87 -13.98 0.23
C ALA A 5 -0.72 -13.69 -1.26
N ARG A 6 0.19 -12.78 -1.61
CA ARG A 6 0.56 -12.52 -3.00
C ARG A 6 1.68 -13.46 -3.43
N LEU A 7 1.41 -14.27 -4.45
CA LEU A 7 2.38 -15.18 -5.05
C LEU A 7 3.01 -14.53 -6.29
N ILE A 8 4.35 -14.49 -6.34
CA ILE A 8 5.10 -13.94 -7.46
C ILE A 8 6.05 -15.03 -7.99
N PRO A 9 5.62 -15.83 -8.99
CA PRO A 9 6.49 -16.78 -9.65
C PRO A 9 7.71 -16.10 -10.30
N LEU A 10 8.88 -16.71 -10.13
CA LEU A 10 10.17 -16.23 -10.64
C LEU A 10 10.80 -17.17 -11.68
N ASP A 11 10.09 -18.23 -12.06
CA ASP A 11 10.58 -19.32 -12.91
C ASP A 11 10.43 -19.04 -14.41
N GLY A 12 10.07 -17.81 -14.79
CA GLY A 12 9.93 -17.39 -16.18
C GLY A 12 8.69 -17.94 -16.89
N ARG A 13 7.77 -18.60 -16.18
CA ARG A 13 6.49 -19.03 -16.79
C ARG A 13 5.70 -17.82 -17.29
N PRO A 14 4.97 -17.95 -18.42
CA PRO A 14 4.17 -16.85 -18.94
C PRO A 14 3.01 -16.48 -18.00
N HIS A 15 2.41 -15.32 -18.24
CA HIS A 15 1.13 -14.99 -17.62
C HIS A 15 0.04 -15.97 -18.03
N ILE A 16 -0.97 -16.11 -17.17
CA ILE A 16 -2.18 -16.85 -17.50
C ILE A 16 -2.93 -16.15 -18.65
N PRO A 17 -3.77 -16.87 -19.42
CA PRO A 17 -4.55 -16.27 -20.50
C PRO A 17 -5.36 -15.05 -20.03
N PRO A 18 -5.47 -13.98 -20.84
CA PRO A 18 -6.14 -12.73 -20.47
C PRO A 18 -7.66 -12.88 -20.22
N THR A 19 -8.24 -14.03 -20.55
CA THR A 19 -9.63 -14.39 -20.23
C THR A 19 -9.81 -14.77 -18.76
N ILE A 20 -8.74 -15.12 -18.06
CA ILE A 20 -8.77 -15.44 -16.63
C ILE A 20 -8.37 -14.19 -15.87
N ARG A 21 -9.31 -13.64 -15.08
CA ARG A 21 -9.12 -12.44 -14.27
C ARG A 21 -9.14 -12.75 -12.78
N GLN A 22 -8.31 -12.07 -12.01
CA GLN A 22 -8.08 -12.30 -10.59
C GLN A 22 -8.15 -11.00 -9.81
N TRP A 23 -8.61 -11.06 -8.55
CA TRP A 23 -8.71 -9.89 -7.67
C TRP A 23 -7.37 -9.19 -7.41
N HIS A 24 -6.27 -9.96 -7.33
CA HIS A 24 -4.93 -9.44 -7.09
C HIS A 24 -4.06 -9.42 -8.35
N GLY A 25 -4.67 -9.70 -9.50
CA GLY A 25 -3.97 -9.92 -10.76
C GLY A 25 -3.06 -11.16 -10.76
N ASP A 26 -2.44 -11.40 -11.91
CA ASP A 26 -1.45 -12.44 -12.12
C ASP A 26 -0.06 -11.79 -12.21
N ALA A 27 0.80 -12.03 -11.22
CA ALA A 27 2.11 -11.41 -11.12
C ALA A 27 3.21 -12.31 -11.71
N ARG A 28 4.22 -11.72 -12.35
CA ARG A 28 5.46 -12.40 -12.75
C ARG A 28 6.68 -11.57 -12.37
N GLY A 29 7.63 -12.22 -11.71
CA GLY A 29 8.85 -11.58 -11.27
C GLY A 29 10.06 -12.02 -12.09
N ARG A 30 10.99 -11.09 -12.31
CA ARG A 30 12.31 -11.36 -12.88
C ARG A 30 13.38 -10.49 -12.23
N TRP A 31 14.57 -11.04 -12.10
CA TRP A 31 15.72 -10.28 -11.61
C TRP A 31 16.43 -9.54 -12.74
N LYS A 32 16.82 -8.28 -12.46
CA LYS A 32 17.74 -7.50 -13.28
C LYS A 32 18.80 -6.91 -12.34
N GLY A 33 19.96 -7.56 -12.27
CA GLY A 33 20.97 -7.21 -11.26
C GLY A 33 20.42 -7.42 -9.86
N ASN A 34 20.46 -6.38 -9.02
CA ASN A 34 19.92 -6.38 -7.65
C ASN A 34 18.45 -5.91 -7.55
N THR A 35 17.78 -5.69 -8.67
CA THR A 35 16.36 -5.29 -8.71
C THR A 35 15.47 -6.47 -9.08
N LEU A 36 14.47 -6.77 -8.25
CA LEU A 36 13.35 -7.61 -8.63
C LEU A 36 12.32 -6.73 -9.34
N ILE A 37 12.05 -7.04 -10.61
CA ILE A 37 11.01 -6.40 -11.40
C ILE A 37 9.81 -7.34 -11.40
N VAL A 38 8.64 -6.83 -11.02
CA VAL A 38 7.38 -7.57 -11.01
C VAL A 38 6.39 -6.85 -11.90
N ASP A 39 5.89 -7.52 -12.93
CA ASP A 39 4.73 -7.05 -13.68
C ASP A 39 3.49 -7.86 -13.32
N THR A 40 2.37 -7.16 -13.14
CA THR A 40 1.09 -7.75 -12.76
C THR A 40 0.01 -7.26 -13.70
N THR A 41 -0.71 -8.21 -14.26
CA THR A 41 -1.82 -8.00 -15.22
C THR A 41 -3.05 -8.78 -14.76
N ASN A 42 -4.05 -8.92 -15.62
CA ASN A 42 -5.20 -9.80 -15.40
C ASN A 42 -6.02 -9.46 -14.15
N PHE A 43 -6.03 -8.19 -13.73
CA PHE A 43 -6.97 -7.71 -12.73
C PHE A 43 -8.42 -7.90 -13.22
N ASN A 44 -9.33 -8.14 -12.28
CA ASN A 44 -10.77 -8.16 -12.56
C ASN A 44 -11.39 -6.77 -12.41
N GLU A 45 -12.62 -6.64 -12.89
CA GLU A 45 -13.44 -5.43 -12.87
C GLU A 45 -13.80 -4.94 -11.45
N HIS A 46 -13.61 -5.79 -10.45
CA HIS A 46 -13.84 -5.46 -9.03
C HIS A 46 -12.59 -4.91 -8.34
N THR A 47 -11.44 -4.95 -9.00
CA THR A 47 -10.23 -4.27 -8.54
C THR A 47 -10.48 -2.77 -8.59
N ASN A 48 -10.09 -2.05 -7.54
CA ASN A 48 -10.25 -0.59 -7.50
C ASN A 48 -8.97 0.07 -7.00
N PHE A 49 -7.99 0.17 -7.89
CA PHE A 49 -6.81 0.98 -7.66
C PHE A 49 -7.09 2.43 -8.10
N ARG A 50 -7.69 3.22 -7.21
CA ARG A 50 -8.01 4.64 -7.47
C ARG A 50 -8.80 4.86 -8.78
N GLY A 51 -9.75 3.97 -9.06
CA GLY A 51 -10.56 3.98 -10.29
C GLY A 51 -10.01 3.17 -11.45
N SER A 52 -8.83 2.55 -11.31
CA SER A 52 -8.28 1.59 -12.27
C SER A 52 -8.62 0.16 -11.85
N ALA A 53 -8.97 -0.67 -12.83
CA ALA A 53 -9.51 -2.01 -12.62
C ALA A 53 -8.90 -3.02 -13.62
N GLU A 54 -9.68 -3.61 -14.53
CA GLU A 54 -9.24 -4.69 -15.43
C GLU A 54 -8.19 -4.28 -16.48
N ASN A 55 -8.03 -2.98 -16.73
CA ASN A 55 -7.05 -2.42 -17.65
C ASN A 55 -5.73 -2.06 -16.95
N LEU A 56 -5.63 -2.28 -15.64
CA LEU A 56 -4.44 -2.00 -14.86
C LEU A 56 -3.27 -2.89 -15.28
N LEU A 57 -2.18 -2.27 -15.71
CA LEU A 57 -0.85 -2.88 -15.70
C LEU A 57 -0.04 -2.24 -14.57
N LEU A 58 0.38 -3.07 -13.62
CA LEU A 58 1.24 -2.67 -12.51
C LEU A 58 2.65 -3.20 -12.74
N ILE A 59 3.64 -2.30 -12.76
CA ILE A 59 5.06 -2.66 -12.85
C ILE A 59 5.75 -2.17 -11.59
N GLU A 60 6.20 -3.09 -10.76
CA GLU A 60 6.92 -2.82 -9.53
C GLU A 60 8.41 -3.14 -9.68
N ARG A 61 9.25 -2.39 -8.97
CA ARG A 61 10.69 -2.57 -8.90
C ARG A 61 11.11 -2.51 -7.44
N PHE A 62 11.66 -3.61 -6.95
CA PHE A 62 12.21 -3.72 -5.61
C PHE A 62 13.74 -3.79 -5.72
N THR A 63 14.42 -2.72 -5.34
CA THR A 63 15.89 -2.65 -5.40
C THR A 63 16.44 -2.63 -4.00
N ARG A 64 17.18 -3.68 -3.63
CA ARG A 64 17.91 -3.67 -2.35
C ARG A 64 19.13 -2.75 -2.51
N VAL A 65 19.11 -1.61 -1.82
CA VAL A 65 20.16 -0.59 -1.91
C VAL A 65 21.23 -0.78 -0.83
N ASP A 66 20.87 -1.37 0.31
CA ASP A 66 21.80 -1.75 1.38
C ASP A 66 21.24 -2.92 2.22
N ALA A 67 21.83 -3.16 3.41
CA ALA A 67 21.44 -4.26 4.28
C ALA A 67 20.00 -4.12 4.81
N ASP A 68 19.54 -2.89 5.02
CA ASP A 68 18.33 -2.56 5.78
C ASP A 68 17.31 -1.74 4.97
N THR A 69 17.60 -1.43 3.70
CA THR A 69 16.75 -0.60 2.85
C THR A 69 16.45 -1.25 1.50
N ILE A 70 15.18 -1.20 1.09
CA ILE A 70 14.71 -1.52 -0.25
C ILE A 70 14.05 -0.28 -0.84
N ASP A 71 14.55 0.20 -1.97
CA ASP A 71 13.83 1.18 -2.77
C ASP A 71 12.74 0.47 -3.57
N TYR A 72 11.50 0.83 -3.27
CA TYR A 72 10.31 0.34 -3.94
C TYR A 72 9.78 1.41 -4.87
N GLU A 73 9.75 1.12 -6.17
CA GLU A 73 9.15 1.94 -7.20
C GLU A 73 7.99 1.15 -7.82
N PHE A 74 6.89 1.83 -8.13
CA PHE A 74 5.81 1.24 -8.91
C PHE A 74 5.30 2.19 -9.97
N THR A 75 5.03 1.64 -11.13
CA THR A 75 4.43 2.30 -12.27
C THR A 75 3.03 1.74 -12.49
N ILE A 76 2.08 2.65 -12.70
CA ILE A 76 0.69 2.36 -13.03
C ILE A 76 0.48 2.76 -14.47
N ASP A 77 0.07 1.80 -15.29
CA ASP A 77 -0.28 2.00 -16.69
C ASP A 77 -1.74 1.57 -16.92
N ASP A 78 -2.62 2.57 -17.00
CA ASP A 78 -4.02 2.43 -17.38
C ASP A 78 -4.52 3.75 -17.96
N LEU A 79 -4.57 3.82 -19.29
CA LEU A 79 -5.05 4.99 -20.02
C LEU A 79 -6.58 5.15 -20.01
N THR A 80 -7.32 4.17 -19.51
CA THR A 80 -8.78 4.27 -19.34
C THR A 80 -9.15 5.07 -18.09
N THR A 81 -8.25 5.09 -17.10
CA THR A 81 -8.41 5.84 -15.84
C THR A 81 -7.51 7.07 -15.77
N PHE A 82 -6.26 6.98 -16.20
CA PHE A 82 -5.27 8.06 -16.07
C PHE A 82 -4.89 8.65 -17.43
N THR A 83 -4.52 9.94 -17.46
CA THR A 83 -4.14 10.64 -18.70
C THR A 83 -2.79 10.19 -19.27
N ARG A 84 -1.95 9.56 -18.44
CA ARG A 84 -0.67 8.96 -18.81
C ARG A 84 -0.22 7.98 -17.72
N PRO A 85 0.67 7.02 -18.04
CA PRO A 85 1.32 6.21 -17.04
C PRO A 85 2.08 7.09 -16.05
N TRP A 86 2.09 6.70 -14.78
CA TRP A 86 2.76 7.44 -13.72
C TRP A 86 3.49 6.51 -12.79
N THR A 87 4.52 7.05 -12.14
CA THR A 87 5.41 6.29 -11.26
C THR A 87 5.51 6.98 -9.90
N ALA A 88 5.53 6.19 -8.84
CA ALA A 88 5.81 6.65 -7.49
C ALA A 88 6.85 5.73 -6.84
N ALA A 89 7.61 6.28 -5.90
CA ALA A 89 8.66 5.57 -5.20
C ALA A 89 8.61 5.84 -3.70
N ARG A 90 9.05 4.84 -2.93
CA ARG A 90 9.18 4.88 -1.48
C ARG A 90 10.32 3.96 -1.06
N SER A 91 11.15 4.41 -0.13
CA SER A 91 12.10 3.53 0.56
C SER A 91 11.39 2.75 1.68
N LEU A 92 11.59 1.44 1.68
CA LEU A 92 11.14 0.51 2.71
C LEU A 92 12.32 0.23 3.63
N SER A 93 12.16 0.53 4.91
CA SER A 93 13.16 0.21 5.93
C SER A 93 12.84 -1.12 6.59
N LYS A 94 13.89 -1.85 6.95
CA LYS A 94 13.81 -3.05 7.76
C LYS A 94 13.16 -2.73 9.10
N LEU A 95 12.27 -3.61 9.54
CA LEU A 95 11.70 -3.60 10.88
C LEU A 95 12.56 -4.48 11.79
N ASP A 96 13.15 -3.87 12.82
CA ASP A 96 13.79 -4.61 13.92
C ASP A 96 12.74 -4.90 15.00
N GLY A 97 11.92 -5.94 14.78
CA GLY A 97 10.82 -6.29 15.68
C GLY A 97 9.91 -7.41 15.14
N LEU A 98 8.83 -7.68 15.87
CA LEU A 98 7.83 -8.66 15.46
C LEU A 98 6.92 -8.06 14.37
N LEU A 99 6.62 -8.87 13.36
CA LEU A 99 5.53 -8.58 12.44
C LEU A 99 4.21 -8.98 13.12
N TYR A 100 3.45 -7.98 13.57
CA TYR A 100 2.13 -8.22 14.14
C TYR A 100 1.12 -8.53 13.05
N GLU A 101 0.08 -9.30 13.39
CA GLU A 101 -1.04 -9.50 12.49
C GLU A 101 -1.71 -8.15 12.19
N TYR A 102 -2.12 -7.99 10.94
CA TYR A 102 -3.02 -6.90 10.62
C TYR A 102 -4.42 -7.31 11.08
N ALA A 103 -4.83 -6.82 12.25
CA ALA A 103 -6.18 -6.98 12.76
C ALA A 103 -6.76 -5.60 13.06
N CYS A 104 -8.07 -5.44 12.85
CA CYS A 104 -8.78 -4.34 13.49
C CYS A 104 -8.70 -4.58 15.00
N HIS A 105 -7.82 -3.85 15.68
CA HIS A 105 -7.79 -3.86 17.14
C HIS A 105 -9.13 -3.30 17.66
N GLU A 106 -9.83 -4.12 18.45
CA GLU A 106 -10.97 -3.65 19.23
C GLU A 106 -10.48 -2.54 20.17
N GLY A 107 -11.16 -1.39 20.19
CA GLY A 107 -10.75 -0.23 20.98
C GLY A 107 -9.70 0.69 20.34
N ASN A 108 -9.70 0.86 19.01
CA ASN A 108 -8.89 1.87 18.32
C ASN A 108 -9.40 3.31 18.56
N ASP A 109 -9.64 3.66 19.81
CA ASP A 109 -10.13 4.97 20.27
C ASP A 109 -8.98 5.92 20.62
N GLY A 110 -7.72 5.49 20.47
CA GLY A 110 -6.55 6.24 20.93
C GLY A 110 -6.48 7.67 20.41
N LEU A 111 -6.81 7.92 19.13
CA LEU A 111 -6.85 9.29 18.61
C LEU A 111 -8.01 10.11 19.19
N ALA A 112 -9.19 9.50 19.33
CA ALA A 112 -10.35 10.17 19.90
C ALA A 112 -10.12 10.50 21.38
N ASP A 113 -9.52 9.59 22.14
CA ASP A 113 -9.17 9.76 23.55
C ASP A 113 -8.09 10.83 23.74
N ILE A 114 -7.02 10.81 22.93
CA ILE A 114 -5.98 11.85 22.97
C ILE A 114 -6.60 13.23 22.73
N LEU A 115 -7.48 13.37 21.74
CA LEU A 115 -8.12 14.65 21.43
C LEU A 115 -9.12 15.08 22.51
N SER A 116 -9.88 14.14 23.09
CA SER A 116 -10.85 14.45 24.15
C SER A 116 -10.17 14.89 25.44
N ILE A 117 -9.06 14.25 25.82
CA ILE A 117 -8.23 14.64 26.97
C ILE A 117 -7.65 16.03 26.75
N ASN A 118 -7.05 16.30 25.58
CA ASN A 118 -6.49 17.63 25.28
C ASN A 118 -7.56 18.72 25.36
N ARG A 119 -8.76 18.50 24.81
CA ARG A 119 -9.88 19.45 24.93
C ARG A 119 -10.35 19.67 26.37
N ALA A 120 -10.33 18.62 27.20
CA ALA A 120 -10.64 18.75 28.62
C ALA A 120 -9.59 19.62 29.35
N VAL A 121 -8.31 19.46 29.01
CA VAL A 121 -7.21 20.29 29.52
C VAL A 121 -7.39 21.75 29.09
N GLU A 122 -7.64 22.01 27.79
CA GLU A 122 -7.87 23.37 27.27
C GLU A 122 -9.03 24.07 28.00
N LYS A 123 -10.16 23.38 28.19
CA LYS A 123 -11.30 23.92 28.94
C LYS A 123 -10.98 24.22 30.39
N ALA A 124 -10.24 23.33 31.07
CA ALA A 124 -9.84 23.54 32.46
C ALA A 124 -8.88 24.74 32.60
N GLU A 125 -7.96 24.93 31.66
CA GLU A 125 -7.07 26.09 31.65
C GLU A 125 -7.79 27.40 31.36
N ALA A 126 -8.72 27.40 30.41
CA ALA A 126 -9.49 28.59 30.09
C ALA A 126 -10.43 29.01 31.22
N ALA A 127 -11.04 28.05 31.92
CA ALA A 127 -11.81 28.29 33.13
C ALA A 127 -10.97 28.97 34.23
N LYS A 128 -9.71 28.55 34.42
CA LYS A 128 -8.77 29.21 35.35
C LYS A 128 -8.42 30.64 34.92
N LYS A 129 -8.40 30.92 33.61
CA LYS A 129 -8.09 32.23 33.04
C LYS A 129 -9.32 33.14 32.89
N GLY A 130 -10.52 32.67 33.27
CA GLY A 130 -11.77 33.43 33.10
C GLY A 130 -12.19 33.62 31.64
N VAL A 131 -11.71 32.76 30.73
CA VAL A 131 -12.00 32.81 29.30
C VAL A 131 -13.07 31.75 28.97
N ASP A 132 -14.16 32.17 28.33
CA ASP A 132 -15.21 31.27 27.84
C ASP A 132 -14.75 30.58 26.54
N VAL A 133 -14.77 29.25 26.52
CA VAL A 133 -14.38 28.42 25.36
C VAL A 133 -15.60 27.63 24.92
N ARG A 134 -16.19 28.08 23.81
CA ARG A 134 -17.29 27.38 23.12
C ARG A 134 -16.80 26.14 22.40
#